data_AF-A0A8T3Q555-F1
#
_entry.id   AF-A0A8T3Q555-F1
#
_cell.length_a   1.000
_cell.length_b   1.000
_cell.length_c   1.000
_cell.angle_alpha   90.00
_cell.angle_beta   90.00
_cell.angle_gamma   90.00
#
_symmetry.space_group_name_H-M   'P 1'
#
loop_
_entity.id
_entity.type
_entity.pdbx_description
1 polymer ?
#
loop_
_entity_poly.entity_id
_entity_poly.type
_entity_poly.pdbx_seq_one_letter_code
_entity_poly.pdbx_strand_id
1 'polypeptide(L)' 'MAEPLVTRRATLPVPTFLPDATRAGVRGVSSDDLRSVGIEGVVVNAFHLLR' A
#
# COMPACT_ATOMS: atom_id res chain seq x y z
N MET A 1 1.44 4.80 21.77
CA MET A 1 0.83 4.67 20.43
C MET A 1 1.75 5.39 19.47
N ALA A 2 2.05 4.81 18.30
CA ALA A 2 2.94 5.46 17.34
C ALA A 2 2.20 6.61 16.64
N GLU A 3 2.90 7.70 16.35
CA GLU A 3 2.32 8.85 15.65
C GLU A 3 2.10 8.53 14.16
N PRO A 4 0.96 8.95 13.56
CA PRO A 4 0.71 8.77 12.14
C PRO A 4 1.81 9.37 11.25
N LEU A 5 2.15 8.68 10.17
CA LEU A 5 3.19 9.13 9.24
C LEU A 5 2.59 10.04 8.17
N VAL A 6 2.95 11.32 8.18
CA VAL A 6 2.53 12.26 7.14
C VAL A 6 3.39 12.06 5.89
N THR A 7 2.76 11.71 4.77
CA THR A 7 3.42 11.61 3.46
C THR A 7 2.90 12.70 2.52
N ARG A 8 3.55 12.87 1.36
CA ARG A 8 3.09 13.83 0.34
C ARG A 8 1.69 13.53 -0.21
N ARG A 9 1.24 12.28 -0.13
CA ARG A 9 -0.05 11.85 -0.71
C ARG A 9 -1.16 11.73 0.33
N ALA A 10 -0.82 11.28 1.53
CA ALA A 10 -1.77 11.05 2.62
C ALA A 10 -1.05 10.89 3.97
N THR A 11 -1.81 10.98 5.06
CA THR A 11 -1.34 10.57 6.39
C THR A 11 -1.62 9.08 6.57
N LEU A 12 -0.59 8.29 6.85
CA LEU A 12 -0.69 6.85 7.06
C LEU A 12 -0.77 6.54 8.57
N PRO A 13 -1.86 5.93 9.06
CA PRO A 13 -1.97 5.51 10.46
C PRO A 13 -0.92 4.43 10.75
N VAL A 14 -0.44 4.37 11.98
CA VAL A 14 0.47 3.32 12.44
C VAL A 14 0.04 2.76 13.80
N PRO A 15 0.16 1.45 14.03
CA PRO A 15 0.62 0.43 13.08
C PRO A 15 -0.38 0.20 11.93
N THR A 16 0.12 -0.15 10.76
CA THR A 16 -0.69 -0.47 9.58
C THR A 16 -0.11 -1.63 8.80
N PHE A 17 -0.97 -2.33 8.06
CA PHE A 17 -0.60 -3.40 7.14
C PHE A 17 -0.54 -2.87 5.71
N LEU A 18 0.56 -3.15 5.01
CA LEU A 18 0.77 -2.78 3.62
C LEU A 18 0.96 -4.05 2.78
N PRO A 19 -0.01 -4.46 1.94
CA PRO A 19 0.13 -5.66 1.12
C PRO A 19 1.20 -5.49 0.06
N ASP A 20 1.85 -6.60 -0.33
CA ASP A 20 2.83 -6.62 -1.42
C ASP A 20 2.14 -6.54 -2.78
N ALA A 21 2.55 -5.55 -3.56
CA ALA A 21 2.13 -5.30 -4.92
C ALA A 21 3.32 -5.51 -5.87
N THR A 22 3.84 -6.75 -5.90
CA THR A 22 5.11 -7.14 -6.56
C THR A 22 5.35 -6.46 -7.92
N ARG A 23 4.33 -6.41 -8.79
CA ARG A 23 4.37 -5.80 -10.13
C ARG A 23 3.37 -4.64 -10.27
N ALA A 24 3.38 -3.70 -9.33
CA ALA A 24 2.44 -2.59 -9.24
C ALA A 24 0.96 -3.02 -9.09
N GLY A 25 0.72 -4.22 -8.57
CA GLY A 25 -0.62 -4.71 -8.24
C GLY A 25 -0.57 -5.85 -7.23
N VAL A 26 -1.55 -5.88 -6.32
CA VAL A 26 -1.76 -6.98 -5.37
C VAL A 26 -2.47 -8.11 -6.13
N ARG A 27 -1.92 -9.33 -6.05
CA ARG A 27 -2.44 -10.46 -6.83
C ARG A 27 -3.86 -10.83 -6.39
N GLY A 28 -4.77 -10.89 -7.36
CA GLY A 28 -6.12 -11.41 -7.17
C GLY A 28 -7.15 -10.40 -6.65
N VAL A 29 -6.76 -9.13 -6.48
CA VAL A 29 -7.68 -8.06 -6.04
C VAL A 29 -7.44 -6.78 -6.84
N SER A 30 -8.50 -6.01 -7.04
CA SER A 30 -8.45 -4.69 -7.66
C SER A 30 -8.05 -3.62 -6.65
N SER A 31 -7.73 -2.42 -7.14
CA SER A 31 -7.50 -1.27 -6.25
C SER A 31 -8.76 -0.81 -5.51
N ASP A 32 -9.96 -1.12 -6.03
CA ASP A 32 -11.22 -0.82 -5.34
C ASP A 32 -11.50 -1.80 -4.20
N ASP A 33 -11.13 -3.07 -4.37
CA ASP A 33 -11.20 -4.07 -3.30
C ASP A 33 -10.29 -3.68 -2.13
N LEU A 34 -9.08 -3.19 -2.42
CA LEU A 34 -8.16 -2.70 -1.40
C LEU A 34 -8.74 -1.49 -0.65
N ARG A 35 -9.36 -0.55 -1.36
CA ARG A 35 -10.01 0.61 -0.75
C ARG A 35 -11.20 0.22 0.12
N SER A 36 -12.01 -0.75 -0.32
CA SER A 36 -13.23 -1.15 0.40
C SER A 36 -12.94 -1.78 1.77
N VAL A 37 -11.74 -2.37 1.94
CA VAL A 37 -11.28 -2.94 3.21
C VAL A 37 -10.32 -2.04 3.99
N GLY A 38 -10.15 -0.77 3.57
CA GLY A 38 -9.39 0.23 4.30
C GLY A 38 -7.87 0.17 4.12
N ILE A 39 -7.36 -0.42 3.04
CA ILE A 39 -5.93 -0.36 2.72
C ILE A 39 -5.59 1.00 2.09
N GLU A 40 -4.74 1.76 2.78
CA GLU A 40 -4.35 3.12 2.39
C GLU A 40 -3.01 3.19 1.64
N GLY A 41 -2.28 2.08 1.57
CA GLY A 41 -1.00 1.99 0.89
C GLY A 41 -0.59 0.56 0.59
N VAL A 42 0.39 0.40 -0.30
CA VAL A 42 0.95 -0.91 -0.69
C VAL A 42 2.46 -0.83 -0.73
N VAL A 43 3.14 -1.96 -0.57
CA VAL A 43 4.58 -2.06 -0.85
C VAL A 43 4.76 -2.49 -2.30
N VAL A 44 5.57 -1.76 -3.06
CA VAL A 44 5.90 -2.12 -4.44
C VAL A 44 7.40 -2.36 -4.54
N ASN A 45 7.79 -3.56 -4.94
CA ASN A 45 9.20 -3.85 -5.16
C ASN A 45 9.65 -3.34 -6.54
N ALA A 46 10.52 -2.31 -6.54
CA ALA A 46 11.02 -1.69 -7.75
C ALA A 46 11.80 -2.66 -8.66
N PHE A 47 12.42 -3.72 -8.12
CA PHE A 47 13.15 -4.73 -8.91
C PHE A 47 12.28 -5.33 -10.02
N HIS A 48 11.01 -5.61 -9.74
CA HIS A 48 10.11 -6.23 -10.70
C HIS A 48 9.45 -5.22 -11.65
N LEU A 49 9.64 -3.91 -11.42
CA LEU A 49 9.18 -2.83 -12.30
C LEU A 49 10.25 -2.41 -13.30
N LEU A 50 11.52 -2.53 -12.91
CA LEU A 50 12.66 -2.35 -13.79
C LEU A 50 12.62 -3.48 -14.83
N ARG A 51 12.55 -3.09 -16.10
CA ARG A 51 12.79 -3.98 -17.22
C ARG A 51 14.24 -3.89 -17.62
#